data_AF-E3LVA6-F1
#
_entry.id   AF-E3LVA6-F1
#
_cell.length_a   1.000
_cell.length_b   1.000
_cell.length_c   1.000
_cell.angle_alpha   90.00
_cell.angle_beta   90.00
_cell.angle_gamma   90.00
#
_symmetry.space_group_name_H-M   'P 1'
#
loop_
_entity.id
_entity.type
_entity.pdbx_description
1 polymer ?
#
loop_
_entity_poly.entity_id
_entity_poly.type
_entity_poly.pdbx_seq_one_letter_code
_entity_poly.pdbx_strand_id
1 'polypeptide(L)'
;MGKLEDVEAEKKVWESDDAWELRKAFMLAHYDDYPKIQLQCLSQLFINVTLLGCEYSESLMQKIRTMGAGIAANKDRTKTGSYVKASAAKKRQAVKPSDLEGAPVEAKREKVEEAPVSDHEAYNERLEKLRSTLSLTPHHLTGEQMMKAATNGCLMKWYVKKVNQKIEIYIDRYVAFRHTFSQYCVDIHDCAVNALIESILSCTAALNDDGDEIRFDGVPADECYAKSVERRLGKIKGGLGNGTHTLKAFSTQLESVNMSLIQNTKKLEGWSQQLDLVTADLLLGSRILSSTECTKPAMATIADEMCAQICQLILTNNATVINSMKSHSSLAFQV
;
A
#
# COMPACT_ATOMS: atom_id res chain seq x y z
N MET A 1 -16.93 17.74 35.34
CA MET A 1 -15.77 17.00 34.82
C MET A 1 -14.59 17.95 34.84
N GLY A 2 -13.51 17.58 35.52
CA GLY A 2 -12.38 18.49 35.73
C GLY A 2 -11.50 18.61 34.49
N LYS A 3 -10.85 19.76 34.26
CA LYS A 3 -9.85 19.96 33.18
C LYS A 3 -8.83 18.82 33.08
N LEU A 4 -8.41 18.27 34.21
CA LEU A 4 -7.46 17.15 34.27
C LEU A 4 -8.07 15.82 33.78
N GLU A 5 -9.33 15.56 34.11
CA GLU A 5 -10.06 14.35 33.74
C GLU A 5 -10.36 14.32 32.23
N ASP A 6 -10.75 15.47 31.68
CA ASP A 6 -11.00 15.65 30.25
C ASP A 6 -9.72 15.47 29.43
N VAL A 7 -8.58 15.96 29.92
CA VAL A 7 -7.29 15.75 29.26
C VAL A 7 -6.86 14.29 29.40
N GLU A 8 -7.03 13.64 30.56
CA GLU A 8 -6.62 12.24 30.72
C GLU A 8 -7.38 11.28 29.79
N ALA A 9 -8.66 11.57 29.53
CA ALA A 9 -9.47 10.83 28.56
C ALA A 9 -8.96 10.92 27.11
N GLU A 10 -8.03 11.83 26.81
CA GLU A 10 -7.46 12.01 25.48
C GLU A 10 -6.23 11.14 25.19
N LYS A 11 -5.68 10.44 26.20
CA LYS A 11 -4.57 9.49 26.01
C LYS A 11 -4.96 8.41 25.02
N LYS A 12 -4.07 8.08 24.09
CA LYS A 12 -4.28 6.98 23.13
C LYS A 12 -3.55 5.73 23.59
N VAL A 13 -4.14 4.56 23.33
CA VAL A 13 -3.61 3.26 23.77
C VAL A 13 -2.23 2.96 23.18
N TRP A 14 -1.94 3.51 22.01
CA TRP A 14 -0.67 3.33 21.29
C TRP A 14 0.38 4.42 21.59
N GLU A 15 0.09 5.36 22.48
CA GLU A 15 1.00 6.44 22.84
C GLU A 15 1.91 6.01 23.99
N SER A 16 3.23 6.20 23.84
CA SER A 16 4.16 5.94 24.94
C SER A 16 3.96 6.94 26.07
N ASP A 17 4.27 6.54 27.30
CA ASP A 17 4.09 7.42 28.47
C ASP A 17 4.88 8.72 28.35
N ASP A 18 6.07 8.68 27.75
CA ASP A 18 6.87 9.89 27.52
C ASP A 18 6.27 10.85 26.51
N ALA A 19 5.67 10.32 25.44
CA ALA A 19 4.96 11.12 24.43
C ALA A 19 3.66 11.67 25.01
N TRP A 20 2.96 10.86 25.81
CA TRP A 20 1.73 11.24 26.48
C TRP A 20 1.95 12.39 27.46
N GLU A 21 2.95 12.31 28.34
CA GLU A 21 3.23 13.39 29.30
C GLU A 21 3.56 14.72 28.61
N LEU A 22 4.28 14.67 27.48
CA LEU A 22 4.58 15.86 26.70
C LEU A 22 3.34 16.44 26.02
N ARG A 23 2.48 15.58 25.45
CA ARG A 23 1.20 16.00 24.83
C ARG A 23 0.23 16.54 25.88
N LYS A 24 0.13 15.89 27.04
CA LYS A 24 -0.69 16.28 28.18
C LYS A 24 -0.28 17.64 28.73
N ALA A 25 1.02 17.90 28.91
CA ALA A 25 1.51 19.20 29.32
C ALA A 25 1.13 20.31 28.33
N PHE A 26 1.17 20.03 27.03
CA PHE A 26 0.70 20.96 26.00
C PHE A 26 -0.81 21.18 26.05
N MET A 27 -1.60 20.11 26.22
CA MET A 27 -3.06 20.23 26.32
C MET A 27 -3.48 21.03 27.56
N LEU A 28 -2.84 20.82 28.71
CA LEU A 28 -3.14 21.55 29.94
C LEU A 28 -2.77 23.04 29.85
N ALA A 29 -1.66 23.37 29.19
CA ALA A 29 -1.20 24.74 29.01
C ALA A 29 -2.14 25.59 28.16
N HIS A 30 -2.85 24.98 27.20
CA HIS A 30 -3.69 25.67 26.21
C HIS A 30 -5.17 25.26 26.26
N TYR A 31 -5.60 24.57 27.33
CA TYR A 31 -6.96 24.00 27.44
C TYR A 31 -8.06 25.06 27.38
N ASP A 32 -7.82 26.21 27.99
CA ASP A 32 -8.82 27.28 28.12
C ASP A 32 -8.80 28.23 26.90
N ASP A 33 -7.78 28.12 26.03
CA ASP A 33 -7.56 29.00 24.88
C ASP A 33 -8.14 28.44 23.58
N TYR A 34 -8.42 27.14 23.52
CA TYR A 34 -8.85 26.46 22.29
C TYR A 34 -10.01 25.49 22.54
N PRO A 35 -10.99 25.40 21.61
CA PRO A 35 -11.99 24.35 21.64
C PRO A 35 -11.35 22.96 21.60
N LYS A 36 -11.99 21.98 22.26
CA LYS A 36 -11.50 20.61 22.44
C LYS A 36 -10.88 19.99 21.17
N ILE A 37 -11.59 20.05 20.04
CA ILE A 37 -11.13 19.46 18.78
C ILE A 37 -9.88 20.15 18.21
N GLN A 38 -9.80 21.48 18.37
CA GLN A 38 -8.67 22.26 17.90
C GLN A 38 -7.44 22.03 18.79
N LEU A 39 -7.66 21.89 20.10
CA LEU A 39 -6.60 21.55 21.05
C LEU A 39 -6.03 20.14 20.81
N GLN A 40 -6.87 19.15 20.51
CA GLN A 40 -6.43 17.81 20.11
C GLN A 40 -5.54 17.87 18.86
N CYS A 41 -5.93 18.66 17.86
CA CYS A 41 -5.16 18.82 16.63
C CYS A 41 -3.80 19.48 16.89
N LEU A 42 -3.79 20.59 17.63
CA LEU A 42 -2.56 21.35 17.94
C LEU A 42 -1.61 20.57 18.84
N SER A 43 -2.13 19.80 19.81
CA SER A 43 -1.29 18.98 20.70
C SER A 43 -0.65 17.80 19.97
N GLN A 44 -1.37 17.16 19.04
CA GLN A 44 -0.81 16.13 18.17
C GLN A 44 0.24 16.72 17.23
N LEU A 45 -0.03 17.90 16.68
CA LEU A 45 0.92 18.60 15.81
C LEU A 45 2.22 18.95 16.54
N PHE A 46 2.12 19.41 17.79
CA PHE A 46 3.26 19.68 18.64
C PHE A 46 4.15 18.45 18.83
N ILE A 47 3.58 17.31 19.24
CA ILE A 47 4.40 16.10 19.44
C ILE A 47 4.95 15.52 18.14
N ASN A 48 4.25 15.66 17.01
CA ASN A 48 4.78 15.25 15.71
C ASN A 48 6.00 16.09 15.30
N VAL A 49 5.98 17.40 15.58
CA VAL A 49 7.12 18.28 15.31
C VAL A 49 8.28 18.00 16.29
N THR A 50 8.00 17.83 17.58
CA THR A 50 9.05 17.71 18.60
C THR A 50 9.66 16.33 18.73
N LEU A 51 8.86 15.26 18.61
CA LEU A 51 9.31 13.88 18.79
C LEU A 51 9.61 13.19 17.46
N LEU A 52 8.78 13.42 16.44
CA LEU A 52 8.91 12.75 15.13
C LEU A 52 9.68 13.58 14.10
N GLY A 53 9.90 14.88 14.36
CA GLY A 53 10.62 15.78 13.46
C GLY A 53 9.87 16.09 12.17
N CYS A 54 8.53 15.96 12.16
CA CYS A 54 7.71 16.31 11.00
C CYS A 54 7.77 17.81 10.72
N GLU A 55 7.74 18.17 9.44
CA GLU A 55 7.64 19.55 8.97
C GLU A 55 6.25 19.82 8.39
N TYR A 56 5.73 21.01 8.66
CA TYR A 56 4.44 21.48 8.19
C TYR A 56 4.62 22.86 7.55
N SER A 57 3.52 23.48 7.09
CA SER A 57 3.59 24.84 6.54
C SER A 57 4.26 25.80 7.52
N GLU A 58 5.00 26.77 6.99
CA GLU A 58 5.82 27.68 7.78
C GLU A 58 5.01 28.43 8.86
N SER A 59 3.77 28.82 8.51
CA SER A 59 2.80 29.41 9.45
C SER A 59 2.46 28.50 10.63
N LEU A 60 2.26 27.19 10.40
CA LEU A 60 1.98 26.21 11.45
C LEU A 60 3.22 25.90 12.28
N MET A 61 4.39 25.83 11.64
CA MET A 61 5.66 25.62 12.33
C MET A 61 5.96 26.77 13.30
N GLN A 62 5.73 28.02 12.88
CA GLN A 62 5.87 29.19 13.74
C GLN A 62 4.87 29.15 14.90
N LYS A 63 3.60 28.87 14.61
CA LYS A 63 2.54 28.76 15.63
C LYS A 63 2.86 27.71 16.70
N ILE A 64 3.31 26.52 16.28
CA ILE A 64 3.65 25.42 17.20
C ILE A 64 4.91 25.74 18.01
N ARG A 65 5.91 26.42 17.43
CA ARG A 65 7.08 26.88 18.19
C ARG A 65 6.69 27.89 19.28
N THR A 66 5.79 28.82 18.98
CA THR A 66 5.30 29.80 19.95
C THR A 66 4.48 29.13 21.05
N MET A 67 3.56 28.24 20.70
CA MET A 67 2.72 27.54 21.68
C MET A 67 3.49 26.51 22.52
N GLY A 68 4.53 25.89 21.94
CA GLY A 68 5.38 24.89 22.59
C GLY A 68 6.48 25.47 23.49
N ALA A 69 6.68 26.79 23.45
CA ALA A 69 7.70 27.47 24.24
C ALA A 69 7.39 27.32 25.74
N GLY A 70 8.35 26.79 26.51
CA GLY A 70 8.20 26.56 27.95
C GLY A 70 7.65 25.19 28.37
N ILE A 71 7.02 24.44 27.47
CA ILE A 71 6.51 23.08 27.77
C ILE A 71 7.64 22.03 27.71
N ALA A 72 8.62 22.24 26.83
CA ALA A 72 9.80 21.39 26.70
C ALA A 72 10.89 21.63 27.76
N ALA A 73 10.73 22.63 28.63
CA ALA A 73 11.73 23.02 29.63
C ALA A 73 11.67 22.18 30.92
N ASN A 74 10.60 21.40 31.14
CA ASN A 74 10.38 20.63 32.36
C ASN A 74 10.85 19.16 32.34
N LYS A 75 11.51 18.71 31.26
CA LYS A 75 12.22 17.42 31.27
C LYS A 75 13.73 17.67 31.23
N ASP A 76 14.34 17.58 32.40
CA ASP A 76 15.77 17.38 32.56
C ASP A 76 16.26 16.29 31.59
N ARG A 77 17.20 16.68 30.72
CA ARG A 77 17.80 15.85 29.67
C ARG A 77 18.80 14.83 30.25
N THR A 78 18.42 14.07 31.28
CA THR A 78 19.32 13.13 31.97
C THR A 78 18.94 11.65 31.84
N LYS A 79 17.99 11.29 30.98
CA LYS A 79 17.85 9.89 30.51
C LYS A 79 17.91 9.83 28.98
N THR A 80 19.12 9.54 28.50
CA THR A 80 19.49 9.39 27.10
C THR A 80 18.92 8.09 26.50
N GLY A 81 17.71 8.16 25.95
CA GLY A 81 17.32 7.38 24.79
C GLY A 81 17.69 8.19 23.54
N SER A 82 18.67 7.72 22.77
CA SER A 82 19.24 8.47 21.64
C SER A 82 18.24 8.63 20.49
N TYR A 83 17.42 9.68 20.53
CA TYR A 83 16.71 10.18 19.35
C TYR A 83 17.68 11.04 18.54
N VAL A 84 18.21 10.47 17.46
CA VAL A 84 19.08 11.18 16.52
C VAL A 84 18.21 11.98 15.55
N LYS A 85 18.39 13.32 15.52
CA LYS A 85 17.93 14.13 14.39
C LYS A 85 18.80 13.79 13.17
N ALA A 86 18.19 13.29 12.10
CA ALA A 86 18.86 12.82 10.88
C ALA A 86 19.84 13.85 10.26
N SER A 87 19.60 15.15 10.46
CA SER A 87 20.40 16.23 9.87
C SER A 87 21.60 16.72 10.71
N ALA A 88 21.70 16.36 12.00
CA ALA A 88 22.73 16.90 12.89
C ALA A 88 23.97 15.98 13.09
N ALA A 89 23.92 14.74 12.61
CA ALA A 89 25.00 13.76 12.80
C ALA A 89 26.26 14.02 11.94
N LYS A 90 26.24 14.96 10.98
CA LYS A 90 27.36 15.24 10.06
C LYS A 90 28.40 16.26 10.54
N LYS A 91 28.28 16.85 11.74
CA LYS A 91 29.21 17.89 12.23
C LYS A 91 29.71 17.64 13.66
N ARG A 92 30.60 16.65 13.86
CA ARG A 92 31.60 16.69 14.94
C ARG A 92 32.96 16.18 14.44
N GLN A 93 33.85 17.15 14.30
CA GLN A 93 35.32 17.19 14.23
C GLN A 93 36.12 15.91 14.01
N ALA A 94 36.96 16.00 12.96
CA ALA A 94 38.12 15.18 12.69
C ALA A 94 39.14 15.22 13.85
N VAL A 95 39.56 14.05 14.30
CA VAL A 95 40.81 13.86 15.06
C VAL A 95 41.90 13.51 14.06
N LYS A 96 43.04 14.20 14.12
CA LYS A 96 44.18 13.99 13.21
C LYS A 96 44.97 12.74 13.61
N PRO A 97 45.56 12.00 12.66
CA PRO A 97 46.14 10.67 12.90
C PRO A 97 47.64 10.70 13.27
N SER A 98 48.10 11.66 14.09
CA SER A 98 49.53 11.73 14.46
C SER A 98 49.87 11.14 15.83
N ASP A 99 48.89 10.71 16.61
CA ASP A 99 49.13 10.11 17.92
C ASP A 99 48.71 8.64 17.87
N LEU A 100 49.67 7.74 17.64
CA LEU A 100 49.83 6.39 18.22
C LEU A 100 50.67 5.50 17.30
N GLU A 101 52.00 5.58 17.48
CA GLU A 101 52.96 4.55 17.08
C GLU A 101 52.89 3.35 18.05
N GLY A 102 53.03 2.12 17.52
CA GLY A 102 53.28 0.92 18.34
C GLY A 102 52.76 -0.39 17.72
N ALA A 103 53.65 -1.15 17.09
CA ALA A 103 53.47 -2.42 16.36
C ALA A 103 52.98 -3.62 17.24
N PRO A 104 52.79 -4.87 16.74
CA PRO A 104 52.99 -5.39 15.38
C PRO A 104 51.85 -6.28 14.80
N VAL A 105 52.08 -6.57 13.52
CA VAL A 105 51.32 -7.33 12.52
C VAL A 105 51.22 -8.82 12.87
N GLU A 106 50.01 -9.41 12.75
CA GLU A 106 49.86 -10.77 12.20
C GLU A 106 48.42 -11.04 11.69
N ALA A 107 48.35 -11.36 10.39
CA ALA A 107 47.32 -12.08 9.66
C ALA A 107 45.83 -11.65 9.80
N LYS A 108 45.41 -10.68 8.97
CA LYS A 108 44.02 -10.60 8.50
C LYS A 108 43.96 -10.57 6.99
N ARG A 109 43.30 -11.60 6.45
CA ARG A 109 42.83 -11.69 5.06
C ARG A 109 42.27 -10.34 4.62
N GLU A 110 42.67 -9.89 3.43
CA GLU A 110 42.13 -8.73 2.75
C GLU A 110 40.60 -8.84 2.71
N LYS A 111 39.93 -8.06 3.57
CA LYS A 111 38.55 -7.66 3.34
C LYS A 111 38.66 -6.49 2.39
N VAL A 112 38.31 -6.72 1.12
CA VAL A 112 37.99 -5.65 0.19
C VAL A 112 36.93 -4.79 0.88
N GLU A 113 37.28 -3.56 1.26
CA GLU A 113 36.30 -2.57 1.69
C GLU A 113 35.46 -2.20 0.47
N GLU A 114 34.29 -2.82 0.35
CA GLU A 114 33.25 -2.35 -0.56
C GLU A 114 32.91 -0.89 -0.20
N ALA A 115 32.86 -0.04 -1.22
CA ALA A 115 32.46 1.35 -1.10
C ALA A 115 31.11 1.48 -0.37
N PRO A 116 30.81 2.61 0.29
CA PRO A 116 29.53 2.81 0.96
C PRO A 116 28.39 2.64 -0.05
N VAL A 117 27.62 1.56 0.11
CA VAL A 117 26.43 1.23 -0.67
C VAL A 117 25.49 2.43 -0.65
N SER A 118 25.05 2.90 -1.82
CA SER A 118 24.13 4.02 -1.90
C SER A 118 22.77 3.67 -1.24
N ASP A 119 22.06 4.67 -0.69
CA ASP A 119 20.74 4.45 -0.06
C ASP A 119 19.74 3.77 -1.02
N HIS A 120 19.91 3.95 -2.33
CA HIS A 120 19.11 3.30 -3.38
C HIS A 120 19.44 1.81 -3.54
N GLU A 121 20.72 1.45 -3.58
CA GLU A 121 21.15 0.04 -3.64
C GLU A 121 20.70 -0.72 -2.38
N ALA A 122 20.85 -0.12 -1.21
CA ALA A 122 20.39 -0.69 0.06
C ALA A 122 18.85 -0.83 0.14
N TYR A 123 18.09 -0.01 -0.60
CA TYR A 123 16.64 -0.16 -0.72
C TYR A 123 16.26 -1.30 -1.66
N ASN A 124 16.89 -1.37 -2.83
CA ASN A 124 16.63 -2.42 -3.82
C ASN A 124 16.98 -3.81 -3.26
N GLU A 125 18.06 -3.93 -2.48
CA GLU A 125 18.39 -5.18 -1.77
C GLU A 125 17.29 -5.59 -0.78
N ARG A 126 16.73 -4.63 -0.02
CA ARG A 126 15.59 -4.89 0.87
C ARG A 126 14.32 -5.28 0.12
N LEU A 127 14.12 -4.72 -1.08
CA LEU A 127 12.98 -5.04 -1.94
C LEU A 127 13.09 -6.47 -2.52
N GLU A 128 14.29 -6.90 -2.90
CA GLU A 128 14.55 -8.30 -3.29
C GLU A 128 14.37 -9.26 -2.10
N LYS A 129 14.77 -8.85 -0.90
CA LYS A 129 14.48 -9.60 0.32
C LYS A 129 12.97 -9.68 0.60
N LEU A 130 12.22 -8.59 0.37
CA LEU A 130 10.76 -8.58 0.51
C LEU A 130 10.13 -9.60 -0.45
N ARG A 131 10.53 -9.59 -1.72
CA ARG A 131 10.08 -10.55 -2.73
C ARG A 131 10.35 -12.00 -2.31
N SER A 132 11.59 -12.27 -1.89
CA SER A 132 12.01 -13.60 -1.43
C SER A 132 11.19 -14.07 -0.21
N THR A 133 10.85 -13.16 0.69
CA THR A 133 10.03 -13.48 1.87
C THR A 133 8.57 -13.74 1.48
N LEU A 134 8.00 -12.95 0.56
CA LEU A 134 6.66 -13.17 0.03
C LEU A 134 6.52 -14.53 -0.66
N SER A 135 7.54 -14.97 -1.41
CA SER A 135 7.49 -16.27 -2.09
C SER A 135 7.47 -17.48 -1.14
N LEU A 136 7.95 -17.30 0.10
CA LEU A 136 7.97 -18.34 1.14
C LEU A 136 6.76 -18.25 2.08
N THR A 137 5.91 -17.25 1.91
CA THR A 137 4.79 -17.00 2.80
C THR A 137 3.65 -18.00 2.55
N PRO A 138 3.03 -18.59 3.59
CA PRO A 138 1.98 -19.59 3.42
C PRO A 138 0.78 -19.07 2.62
N HIS A 139 0.29 -19.88 1.68
CA HIS A 139 -0.83 -19.53 0.77
C HIS A 139 -2.20 -19.33 1.45
N HIS A 140 -2.35 -19.74 2.70
CA HIS A 140 -3.61 -19.58 3.44
C HIS A 140 -3.76 -18.21 4.11
N LEU A 141 -2.72 -17.36 4.05
CA LEU A 141 -2.76 -16.03 4.62
C LEU A 141 -3.46 -15.07 3.66
N THR A 142 -4.18 -14.10 4.23
CA THR A 142 -4.71 -12.96 3.46
C THR A 142 -3.56 -12.11 2.91
N GLY A 143 -3.79 -11.37 1.82
CA GLY A 143 -2.76 -10.50 1.24
C GLY A 143 -2.17 -9.51 2.25
N GLU A 144 -3.00 -8.91 3.11
CA GLU A 144 -2.53 -8.01 4.17
C GLU A 144 -1.61 -8.70 5.17
N GLN A 145 -1.95 -9.93 5.59
CA GLN A 145 -1.11 -10.73 6.48
C GLN A 145 0.22 -11.11 5.81
N MET A 146 0.19 -11.45 4.52
CA MET A 146 1.40 -11.72 3.75
C MET A 146 2.33 -10.51 3.69
N MET A 147 1.78 -9.35 3.33
CA MET A 147 2.54 -8.09 3.28
C MET A 147 3.13 -7.76 4.65
N LYS A 148 2.31 -7.79 5.71
CA LYS A 148 2.77 -7.51 7.07
C LYS A 148 3.90 -8.44 7.53
N ALA A 149 3.78 -9.74 7.27
CA ALA A 149 4.81 -10.71 7.62
C ALA A 149 6.11 -10.44 6.84
N ALA A 150 5.99 -10.23 5.52
CA ALA A 150 7.14 -10.03 4.65
C ALA A 150 7.87 -8.72 4.94
N THR A 151 7.15 -7.60 5.13
CA THR A 151 7.75 -6.30 5.43
C THR A 151 8.44 -6.28 6.79
N ASN A 152 7.89 -6.97 7.79
CA ASN A 152 8.55 -7.12 9.10
C ASN A 152 9.89 -7.85 8.99
N GLY A 153 9.99 -8.86 8.12
CA GLY A 153 11.23 -9.62 7.89
C GLY A 153 12.35 -8.85 7.19
N CYS A 154 12.01 -7.80 6.43
CA CYS A 154 12.95 -6.93 5.74
C CYS A 154 13.06 -5.51 6.33
N LEU A 155 12.46 -5.26 7.50
CA LEU A 155 12.45 -3.95 8.19
C LEU A 155 11.92 -2.82 7.31
N MET A 156 10.97 -3.12 6.43
CA MET A 156 10.26 -2.14 5.62
C MET A 156 8.93 -1.81 6.28
N LYS A 157 8.46 -0.58 6.10
CA LYS A 157 7.11 -0.17 6.49
C LYS A 157 6.23 -0.15 5.26
N TRP A 158 4.98 -0.56 5.39
CA TRP A 158 4.01 -0.35 4.33
C TRP A 158 2.71 0.18 4.92
N TYR A 159 1.97 0.93 4.11
CA TYR A 159 0.68 1.48 4.51
C TYR A 159 -0.12 1.86 3.27
N VAL A 160 -1.44 1.92 3.44
CA VAL A 160 -2.38 2.33 2.41
C VAL A 160 -2.89 3.73 2.71
N LYS A 161 -2.96 4.60 1.70
CA LYS A 161 -3.57 5.93 1.76
C LYS A 161 -4.64 6.06 0.69
N LYS A 162 -5.68 6.84 0.99
CA LYS A 162 -6.66 7.29 0.00
C LYS A 162 -6.40 8.76 -0.30
N VAL A 163 -6.00 9.08 -1.52
CA VAL A 163 -5.65 10.43 -1.97
C VAL A 163 -6.43 10.72 -3.24
N ASN A 164 -7.23 11.79 -3.29
CA ASN A 164 -7.98 12.21 -4.49
C ASN A 164 -8.75 11.06 -5.17
N GLN A 165 -9.50 10.26 -4.40
CA GLN A 165 -10.23 9.07 -4.84
C GLN A 165 -9.36 7.87 -5.28
N LYS A 166 -8.04 8.04 -5.39
CA LYS A 166 -7.08 6.96 -5.63
C LYS A 166 -6.71 6.26 -4.33
N ILE A 167 -6.50 4.96 -4.42
CA ILE A 167 -5.82 4.16 -3.41
C ILE A 167 -4.35 4.12 -3.78
N GLU A 168 -3.50 4.45 -2.81
CA GLU A 168 -2.06 4.38 -2.93
C GLU A 168 -1.51 3.44 -1.87
N ILE A 169 -0.65 2.51 -2.28
CA ILE A 169 0.12 1.68 -1.35
C ILE A 169 1.55 2.16 -1.37
N TYR A 170 2.07 2.47 -0.19
CA TYR A 170 3.44 2.91 0.02
C TYR A 170 4.26 1.77 0.62
N ILE A 171 5.51 1.66 0.18
CA ILE A 171 6.54 0.89 0.85
C ILE A 171 7.66 1.88 1.20
N ASP A 172 7.91 2.03 2.50
CA ASP A 172 8.66 3.11 3.12
C ASP A 172 8.18 4.49 2.64
N ARG A 173 8.96 5.17 1.80
CA ARG A 173 8.65 6.49 1.24
C ARG A 173 8.13 6.44 -0.21
N TYR A 174 8.18 5.28 -0.86
CA TYR A 174 7.91 5.15 -2.29
C TYR A 174 6.50 4.64 -2.55
N VAL A 175 5.83 5.20 -3.55
CA VAL A 175 4.53 4.72 -4.03
C VAL A 175 4.75 3.45 -4.84
N ALA A 176 4.24 2.32 -4.36
CA ALA A 176 4.36 1.04 -5.04
C ALA A 176 3.13 0.71 -5.92
N PHE A 177 1.99 1.30 -5.58
CA PHE A 177 0.72 1.03 -6.25
C PHE A 177 -0.13 2.28 -6.19
N ARG A 178 -0.82 2.61 -7.29
CA ARG A 178 -1.81 3.67 -7.35
C ARG A 178 -2.96 3.25 -8.25
N HIS A 179 -4.21 3.34 -7.79
CA HIS A 179 -5.35 3.02 -8.65
C HIS A 179 -6.66 3.69 -8.19
N THR A 180 -7.57 3.95 -9.14
CA THR A 180 -8.96 4.35 -8.84
C THR A 180 -9.88 3.18 -9.11
N PHE A 181 -10.56 2.68 -8.08
CA PHE A 181 -11.48 1.56 -8.23
C PHE A 181 -12.90 2.04 -8.55
N SER A 182 -13.63 1.26 -9.34
CA SER A 182 -15.04 1.49 -9.67
C SER A 182 -15.99 0.88 -8.62
N GLN A 183 -17.28 1.13 -8.80
CA GLN A 183 -18.35 0.60 -7.96
C GLN A 183 -18.48 -0.93 -7.96
N TYR A 184 -17.90 -1.64 -8.93
CA TYR A 184 -17.98 -3.11 -8.98
C TYR A 184 -16.88 -3.81 -8.18
N CYS A 185 -15.91 -3.06 -7.65
CA CYS A 185 -14.91 -3.63 -6.75
C CYS A 185 -15.54 -3.91 -5.37
N VAL A 186 -15.62 -5.20 -5.01
CA VAL A 186 -16.23 -5.64 -3.74
C VAL A 186 -15.35 -5.28 -2.54
N ASP A 187 -14.05 -5.55 -2.64
CA ASP A 187 -13.07 -5.15 -1.64
C ASP A 187 -11.87 -4.50 -2.33
N ILE A 188 -11.85 -3.17 -2.23
CA ILE A 188 -10.84 -2.30 -2.81
C ILE A 188 -9.46 -2.58 -2.20
N HIS A 189 -9.41 -2.84 -0.89
CA HIS A 189 -8.15 -3.02 -0.18
C HIS A 189 -7.51 -4.35 -0.57
N ASP A 190 -8.28 -5.44 -0.52
CA ASP A 190 -7.80 -6.76 -0.93
C ASP A 190 -7.40 -6.79 -2.40
N CYS A 191 -8.17 -6.15 -3.29
CA CYS A 191 -7.81 -6.07 -4.70
C CYS A 191 -6.47 -5.35 -4.91
N ALA A 192 -6.24 -4.22 -4.21
CA ALA A 192 -5.02 -3.45 -4.31
C ALA A 192 -3.82 -4.23 -3.76
N VAL A 193 -3.95 -4.83 -2.57
CA VAL A 193 -2.88 -5.59 -1.93
C VAL A 193 -2.52 -6.83 -2.73
N ASN A 194 -3.50 -7.61 -3.18
CA ASN A 194 -3.26 -8.80 -4.00
C ASN A 194 -2.59 -8.44 -5.33
N ALA A 195 -2.95 -7.31 -5.94
CA ALA A 195 -2.31 -6.83 -7.15
C ALA A 195 -0.85 -6.40 -6.93
N LEU A 196 -0.56 -5.75 -5.81
CA LEU A 196 0.81 -5.37 -5.44
C LEU A 196 1.68 -6.61 -5.18
N ILE A 197 1.19 -7.58 -4.38
CA ILE A 197 1.91 -8.84 -4.12
C ILE A 197 2.23 -9.56 -5.42
N GLU A 198 1.24 -9.66 -6.31
CA GLU A 198 1.41 -10.31 -7.59
C GLU A 198 2.47 -9.61 -8.45
N SER A 199 2.51 -8.28 -8.42
CA SER A 199 3.53 -7.47 -9.11
C SER A 199 4.93 -7.71 -8.54
N ILE A 200 5.08 -7.70 -7.21
CA ILE A 200 6.35 -7.99 -6.54
C ILE A 200 6.86 -9.39 -6.88
N LEU A 201 5.98 -10.39 -6.91
CA LEU A 201 6.37 -11.78 -7.15
C LEU A 201 6.69 -12.07 -8.62
N SER A 202 5.97 -11.44 -9.56
CA SER A 202 6.03 -11.80 -10.98
C SER A 202 7.03 -11.00 -11.79
N CYS A 203 7.37 -9.79 -11.36
CA CYS A 203 8.28 -8.91 -12.10
C CYS A 203 9.73 -9.31 -11.89
N THR A 204 10.60 -9.19 -12.91
CA THR A 204 12.01 -9.60 -12.80
C THR A 204 12.85 -8.56 -12.08
N ALA A 205 12.48 -7.29 -12.19
CA ALA A 205 13.11 -6.19 -11.48
C ALA A 205 12.05 -5.26 -10.86
N ALA A 206 12.30 -4.86 -9.63
CA ALA A 206 11.60 -3.75 -8.99
C ALA A 206 12.61 -2.64 -8.75
N LEU A 207 12.52 -1.58 -9.54
CA LEU A 207 13.46 -0.47 -9.50
C LEU A 207 12.78 0.77 -8.95
N ASN A 208 13.48 1.44 -8.05
CA ASN A 208 13.23 2.83 -7.70
C ASN A 208 14.08 3.70 -8.63
N ASP A 209 13.46 4.18 -9.71
CA ASP A 209 14.09 4.98 -10.77
C ASP A 209 13.83 6.46 -10.51
N ASP A 210 14.76 7.14 -9.80
CA ASP A 210 14.87 8.58 -9.45
C ASP A 210 13.61 9.37 -9.01
N GLY A 211 12.44 8.73 -8.97
CA GLY A 211 11.15 9.28 -8.56
C GLY A 211 10.66 8.65 -7.25
N ASP A 212 9.71 9.29 -6.59
CA ASP A 212 9.11 8.79 -5.36
C ASP A 212 8.19 7.56 -5.59
N GLU A 213 8.46 6.71 -6.59
CA GLU A 213 7.65 5.55 -7.00
C GLU A 213 8.48 4.29 -7.29
N ILE A 214 7.92 3.12 -6.98
CA ILE A 214 8.50 1.82 -7.34
C ILE A 214 7.91 1.39 -8.68
N ARG A 215 8.77 1.00 -9.61
CA ARG A 215 8.38 0.46 -10.91
C ARG A 215 8.66 -1.03 -10.99
N PHE A 216 7.62 -1.82 -11.19
CA PHE A 216 7.71 -3.26 -11.41
C PHE A 216 7.81 -3.54 -12.92
N ASP A 217 8.96 -4.02 -13.39
CA ASP A 217 9.31 -4.13 -14.82
C ASP A 217 9.12 -2.81 -15.60
N GLY A 218 9.45 -1.67 -14.97
CA GLY A 218 9.31 -0.34 -15.59
C GLY A 218 7.89 0.19 -15.66
N VAL A 219 6.89 -0.56 -15.16
CA VAL A 219 5.48 -0.14 -15.14
C VAL A 219 5.27 0.92 -14.04
N PRO A 220 4.67 2.08 -14.36
CA PRO A 220 4.30 3.10 -13.38
C PRO A 220 3.29 2.61 -12.34
N ALA A 221 3.25 3.25 -11.16
CA ALA A 221 2.33 2.86 -10.10
C ALA A 221 0.85 2.87 -10.52
N ASP A 222 0.45 3.80 -11.41
CA ASP A 222 -0.91 3.92 -11.96
C ASP A 222 -1.31 2.78 -12.92
N GLU A 223 -0.34 2.10 -13.53
CA GLU A 223 -0.59 0.99 -14.48
C GLU A 223 -0.40 -0.38 -13.82
N CYS A 224 0.11 -0.39 -12.59
CA CYS A 224 0.40 -1.59 -11.80
C CYS A 224 -0.82 -2.50 -11.66
N TYR A 225 -2.03 -1.94 -11.43
CA TYR A 225 -3.25 -2.74 -11.28
C TYR A 225 -3.63 -3.47 -12.57
N ALA A 226 -3.73 -2.74 -13.68
CA ALA A 226 -4.08 -3.32 -14.99
C ALA A 226 -3.11 -4.44 -15.38
N LYS A 227 -1.79 -4.19 -15.22
CA LYS A 227 -0.76 -5.19 -15.50
C LYS A 227 -0.82 -6.40 -14.59
N SER A 228 -1.18 -6.21 -13.32
CA SER A 228 -1.39 -7.33 -12.40
C SER A 228 -2.60 -8.19 -12.78
N VAL A 229 -3.71 -7.57 -13.18
CA VAL A 229 -4.88 -8.32 -13.67
C VAL A 229 -4.51 -9.09 -14.94
N GLU A 230 -3.80 -8.47 -15.88
CA GLU A 230 -3.31 -9.11 -17.11
C GLU A 230 -2.46 -10.36 -16.80
N ARG A 231 -1.49 -10.26 -15.90
CA ARG A 231 -0.64 -11.39 -15.50
C ARG A 231 -1.41 -12.51 -14.81
N ARG A 232 -2.38 -12.19 -13.95
CA ARG A 232 -3.24 -13.20 -13.29
C ARG A 232 -4.14 -13.92 -14.29
N LEU A 233 -4.72 -13.21 -15.26
CA LEU A 233 -5.43 -13.82 -16.37
C LEU A 233 -4.51 -14.70 -17.22
N GLY A 234 -3.24 -14.31 -17.38
CA GLY A 234 -2.20 -15.13 -18.00
C GLY A 234 -1.97 -16.47 -17.29
N LYS A 235 -1.91 -16.46 -15.96
CA LYS A 235 -1.65 -17.65 -15.13
C LYS A 235 -2.74 -18.72 -15.24
N ILE A 236 -3.99 -18.34 -15.49
CA ILE A 236 -5.11 -19.29 -15.58
C ILE A 236 -5.27 -19.94 -16.97
N LYS A 237 -4.56 -19.47 -18.01
CA LYS A 237 -4.69 -19.98 -19.39
C LYS A 237 -4.54 -21.49 -19.50
N GLY A 238 -3.57 -22.07 -18.78
CA GLY A 238 -3.36 -23.52 -18.77
C GLY A 238 -4.56 -24.30 -18.24
N GLY A 239 -5.28 -23.75 -17.24
CA GLY A 239 -6.50 -24.34 -16.71
C GLY A 239 -7.72 -24.16 -17.61
N LEU A 240 -7.80 -23.03 -18.34
CA LEU A 240 -8.89 -22.74 -19.28
C LEU A 240 -8.85 -23.62 -20.54
N GLY A 241 -7.65 -23.98 -21.03
CA GLY A 241 -7.49 -24.74 -22.27
C GLY A 241 -8.03 -26.17 -22.21
N ASN A 242 -8.13 -26.76 -21.02
CA ASN A 242 -8.50 -28.18 -20.82
C ASN A 242 -9.86 -28.37 -20.12
N GLY A 243 -10.56 -27.28 -19.79
CA GLY A 243 -11.75 -27.29 -18.93
C GLY A 243 -13.06 -27.01 -19.65
N THR A 244 -14.18 -27.31 -18.98
CA THR A 244 -15.51 -26.82 -19.37
C THR A 244 -15.59 -25.32 -19.11
N HIS A 245 -16.03 -24.54 -20.10
CA HIS A 245 -16.09 -23.07 -19.98
C HIS A 245 -17.39 -22.58 -19.34
N THR A 246 -17.78 -23.22 -18.24
CA THR A 246 -18.92 -22.81 -17.41
C THR A 246 -18.52 -21.68 -16.47
N LEU A 247 -19.51 -20.91 -16.00
CA LEU A 247 -19.33 -19.86 -15.01
C LEU A 247 -18.67 -20.40 -13.73
N LYS A 248 -19.07 -21.59 -13.27
CA LYS A 248 -18.49 -22.22 -12.08
C LYS A 248 -17.01 -22.57 -12.29
N ALA A 249 -16.69 -23.22 -13.41
CA ALA A 249 -15.31 -23.59 -13.70
C ALA A 249 -14.41 -22.35 -13.85
N PHE A 250 -14.92 -21.31 -14.51
CA PHE A 250 -14.20 -20.05 -14.65
C PHE A 250 -13.98 -19.34 -13.31
N SER A 251 -14.99 -19.32 -12.42
CA SER A 251 -14.85 -18.82 -11.05
C SER A 251 -13.74 -19.54 -10.29
N THR A 252 -13.70 -20.87 -10.34
CA THR A 252 -12.65 -21.66 -9.68
C THR A 252 -11.25 -21.35 -10.22
N GLN A 253 -11.11 -21.11 -11.52
CA GLN A 253 -9.82 -20.69 -12.08
C GLN A 253 -9.42 -19.29 -11.59
N LEU A 254 -10.34 -18.33 -11.54
CA LEU A 254 -10.08 -16.99 -11.01
C LEU A 254 -9.71 -17.02 -9.52
N GLU A 255 -10.39 -17.83 -8.72
CA GLU A 255 -10.12 -18.01 -7.29
C GLU A 255 -8.69 -18.51 -7.05
N SER A 256 -8.17 -19.38 -7.92
CA SER A 256 -6.79 -19.88 -7.84
C SER A 256 -5.72 -18.79 -7.99
N VAL A 257 -6.08 -17.61 -8.51
CA VAL A 257 -5.20 -16.46 -8.69
C VAL A 257 -5.69 -15.23 -7.90
N ASN A 258 -6.43 -15.45 -6.81
CA ASN A 258 -6.95 -14.40 -5.92
C ASN A 258 -7.80 -13.35 -6.67
N MET A 259 -8.65 -13.81 -7.59
CA MET A 259 -9.66 -12.99 -8.23
C MET A 259 -11.04 -13.65 -8.04
N SER A 260 -12.08 -12.84 -7.86
CA SER A 260 -13.46 -13.32 -7.75
C SER A 260 -14.23 -12.99 -9.02
N LEU A 261 -15.14 -13.88 -9.41
CA LEU A 261 -16.09 -13.63 -10.49
C LEU A 261 -17.40 -13.11 -9.88
N ILE A 262 -17.86 -11.97 -10.39
CA ILE A 262 -19.09 -11.33 -9.95
C ILE A 262 -20.07 -11.34 -11.11
N GLN A 263 -21.25 -11.90 -10.87
CA GLN A 263 -22.39 -11.80 -11.75
C GLN A 263 -23.32 -10.69 -11.25
N ASN A 264 -23.34 -9.55 -11.93
CA ASN A 264 -24.21 -8.44 -11.58
C ASN A 264 -25.40 -8.36 -12.53
N THR A 265 -26.60 -8.18 -11.98
CA THR A 265 -27.83 -8.05 -12.78
C THR A 265 -28.52 -6.74 -12.44
N LYS A 266 -28.68 -5.87 -13.43
CA LYS A 266 -29.32 -4.56 -13.28
C LYS A 266 -30.63 -4.54 -14.08
N LYS A 267 -31.74 -4.17 -13.44
CA LYS A 267 -33.00 -3.95 -14.16
C LYS A 267 -32.90 -2.69 -15.04
N LEU A 268 -33.38 -2.80 -16.27
CA LEU A 268 -33.52 -1.67 -17.20
C LEU A 268 -34.99 -1.23 -17.25
N GLU A 269 -35.29 -0.20 -18.04
CA GLU A 269 -36.68 0.17 -18.30
C GLU A 269 -37.43 -0.98 -18.98
N GLY A 270 -38.66 -1.25 -18.53
CA GLY A 270 -39.46 -2.38 -18.99
C GLY A 270 -39.12 -3.71 -18.32
N TRP A 271 -39.23 -4.81 -19.06
CA TRP A 271 -38.98 -6.19 -18.59
C TRP A 271 -37.57 -6.70 -18.91
N SER A 272 -36.67 -5.80 -19.33
CA SER A 272 -35.30 -6.13 -19.71
C SER A 272 -34.34 -6.03 -18.53
N GLN A 273 -33.27 -6.83 -18.56
CA GLN A 273 -32.21 -6.80 -17.54
C GLN A 273 -30.85 -6.76 -18.22
N GLN A 274 -29.88 -6.09 -17.62
CA GLN A 274 -28.49 -6.11 -18.02
C GLN A 274 -27.73 -7.09 -17.13
N LEU A 275 -27.06 -8.06 -17.74
CA LEU A 275 -26.19 -9.03 -17.10
C LEU A 275 -24.73 -8.66 -17.37
N ASP A 276 -24.00 -8.33 -16.31
CA ASP A 276 -22.58 -8.01 -16.34
C ASP A 276 -21.77 -9.12 -15.65
N LEU A 277 -20.68 -9.55 -16.28
CA LEU A 277 -19.65 -10.39 -15.66
C LEU A 277 -18.42 -9.54 -15.39
N VAL A 278 -18.00 -9.50 -14.12
CA VAL A 278 -16.91 -8.63 -13.65
C VAL A 278 -15.92 -9.44 -12.83
N THR A 279 -14.63 -9.16 -12.96
CA THR A 279 -13.59 -9.67 -12.06
C THR A 279 -12.53 -8.60 -11.82
N ALA A 280 -12.00 -8.48 -10.60
CA ALA A 280 -10.92 -7.52 -10.29
C ALA A 280 -11.16 -6.12 -10.93
N ASP A 281 -12.39 -5.62 -10.82
CA ASP A 281 -12.78 -4.31 -11.37
C ASP A 281 -12.60 -4.14 -12.89
N LEU A 282 -12.56 -5.27 -13.61
CA LEU A 282 -12.58 -5.42 -15.06
C LEU A 282 -13.93 -6.00 -15.50
N LEU A 283 -14.68 -5.23 -16.29
CA LEU A 283 -15.85 -5.72 -17.00
C LEU A 283 -15.41 -6.69 -18.10
N LEU A 284 -15.68 -7.97 -17.88
CA LEU A 284 -15.33 -9.04 -18.82
C LEU A 284 -16.32 -9.11 -19.98
N GLY A 285 -17.60 -8.90 -19.69
CA GLY A 285 -18.66 -8.94 -20.68
C GLY A 285 -19.97 -8.39 -20.14
N SER A 286 -20.81 -7.86 -21.03
CA SER A 286 -22.12 -7.31 -20.71
C SER A 286 -23.13 -7.69 -21.78
N ARG A 287 -24.34 -8.11 -21.38
CA ARG A 287 -25.44 -8.46 -22.29
C ARG A 287 -26.77 -7.97 -21.75
N ILE A 288 -27.57 -7.37 -22.63
CA ILE A 288 -28.96 -7.05 -22.34
C ILE A 288 -29.82 -8.28 -22.63
N LEU A 289 -30.60 -8.67 -21.63
CA LEU A 289 -31.52 -9.80 -21.64
C LEU A 289 -32.95 -9.32 -21.92
N SER A 290 -33.63 -10.03 -22.80
CA SER A 290 -35.07 -9.90 -23.03
C SER A 290 -35.89 -10.50 -21.88
N SER A 291 -37.21 -10.25 -21.88
CA SER A 291 -38.11 -10.75 -20.84
C SER A 291 -38.15 -12.28 -20.73
N THR A 292 -38.00 -13.00 -21.85
CA THR A 292 -37.94 -14.47 -21.90
C THR A 292 -36.61 -15.02 -21.40
N GLU A 293 -35.54 -14.24 -21.49
CA GLU A 293 -34.20 -14.59 -21.01
C GLU A 293 -34.00 -14.25 -19.52
N CYS A 294 -34.92 -13.48 -18.92
CA CYS A 294 -34.88 -13.10 -17.50
C CYS A 294 -35.29 -14.21 -16.52
N THR A 295 -35.21 -15.48 -16.93
CA THR A 295 -35.43 -16.64 -16.05
C THR A 295 -34.11 -17.17 -15.51
N LYS A 296 -34.09 -17.70 -14.28
CA LYS A 296 -32.85 -18.23 -13.66
C LYS A 296 -32.13 -19.28 -14.55
N PRO A 297 -32.82 -20.26 -15.17
CA PRO A 297 -32.15 -21.23 -16.03
C PRO A 297 -31.55 -20.59 -17.29
N ALA A 298 -32.31 -19.71 -17.97
CA ALA A 298 -31.83 -19.04 -19.17
C ALA A 298 -30.62 -18.13 -18.88
N MET A 299 -30.67 -17.37 -17.78
CA MET A 299 -29.53 -16.56 -17.35
C MET A 299 -28.28 -17.40 -17.07
N ALA A 300 -28.43 -18.57 -16.44
CA ALA A 300 -27.30 -19.45 -16.16
C ALA A 300 -26.66 -19.95 -17.47
N THR A 301 -27.46 -20.39 -18.44
CA THR A 301 -26.97 -20.78 -19.77
C THR A 301 -26.29 -19.62 -20.49
N ILE A 302 -26.87 -18.43 -20.47
CA ILE A 302 -26.28 -17.23 -21.07
C ILE A 302 -24.96 -16.85 -20.40
N ALA A 303 -24.87 -16.97 -19.07
CA ALA A 303 -23.66 -16.69 -18.34
C ALA A 303 -22.54 -17.70 -18.69
N ASP A 304 -22.87 -18.98 -18.88
CA ASP A 304 -21.93 -19.99 -19.38
C ASP A 304 -21.46 -19.68 -20.82
N GLU A 305 -22.37 -19.27 -21.71
CA GLU A 305 -22.02 -18.83 -23.08
C GLU A 305 -21.07 -17.62 -23.06
N MET A 306 -21.35 -16.63 -22.21
CA MET A 306 -20.50 -15.46 -22.03
C MET A 306 -19.12 -15.87 -21.50
N CYS A 307 -19.05 -16.79 -20.53
CA CYS A 307 -17.78 -17.31 -20.02
C CYS A 307 -16.99 -18.03 -21.10
N ALA A 308 -17.63 -18.82 -21.96
CA ALA A 308 -16.96 -19.46 -23.09
C ALA A 308 -16.30 -18.44 -24.04
N GLN A 309 -17.00 -17.35 -24.37
CA GLN A 309 -16.45 -16.29 -25.20
C GLN A 309 -15.26 -15.58 -24.52
N ILE A 310 -15.38 -15.28 -23.22
CA ILE A 310 -14.30 -14.65 -22.43
C ILE A 310 -13.08 -15.57 -22.34
N CYS A 311 -13.28 -16.87 -22.10
CA CYS A 311 -12.18 -17.85 -22.07
C CYS A 311 -11.43 -17.89 -23.40
N GLN A 312 -12.13 -17.87 -24.53
CA GLN A 312 -11.50 -17.80 -25.86
C GLN A 312 -10.72 -16.49 -26.06
N LEU A 313 -11.27 -15.35 -25.62
CA LEU A 313 -10.56 -14.07 -25.67
C LEU A 313 -9.24 -14.10 -24.88
N ILE A 314 -9.27 -14.66 -23.67
CA ILE A 314 -8.08 -14.80 -22.83
C ILE A 314 -7.07 -15.76 -23.46
N LEU A 315 -7.51 -16.91 -23.98
CA LEU A 315 -6.63 -17.93 -24.58
C LEU A 315 -5.94 -17.45 -25.85
N THR A 316 -6.59 -16.59 -26.63
CA THR A 316 -6.04 -16.11 -27.92
C THR A 316 -5.04 -14.97 -27.78
N ASN A 317 -4.78 -14.44 -26.58
CA ASN A 317 -3.93 -13.26 -26.33
C ASN A 317 -4.36 -12.00 -27.11
N ASN A 318 -5.58 -11.96 -27.61
CA ASN A 318 -6.04 -10.86 -28.46
C ASN A 318 -6.48 -9.63 -27.65
N ALA A 319 -6.34 -9.65 -26.32
CA ALA A 319 -6.76 -8.54 -25.48
C ALA A 319 -5.72 -8.21 -24.42
N THR A 320 -5.34 -6.93 -24.34
CA THR A 320 -4.59 -6.38 -23.22
C THR A 320 -5.54 -5.73 -22.21
N VAL A 321 -5.12 -5.66 -20.95
CA VAL A 321 -5.91 -4.99 -19.91
C VAL A 321 -5.39 -3.57 -19.75
N ILE A 322 -6.28 -2.59 -19.88
CA ILE A 322 -5.95 -1.17 -19.74
C ILE A 322 -6.83 -0.48 -18.70
N ASN A 323 -6.33 0.62 -18.16
CA ASN A 323 -7.14 1.54 -17.35
C ASN A 323 -8.24 2.17 -18.22
N SER A 324 -9.46 2.17 -17.70
CA SER A 324 -10.66 2.65 -18.38
C SER A 324 -11.23 3.86 -17.67
N MET A 325 -11.59 4.89 -18.45
CA MET A 325 -12.34 6.05 -17.96
C MET A 325 -13.87 5.85 -17.99
N LYS A 326 -14.36 4.65 -18.34
CA LYS A 326 -15.80 4.37 -18.41
C LYS A 326 -16.38 4.25 -17.00
N SER A 327 -17.55 4.83 -16.78
CA SER A 327 -18.22 5.00 -15.46
C SER A 327 -18.48 3.72 -14.66
N HIS A 328 -18.39 2.55 -15.27
CA HIS A 328 -18.81 1.29 -14.67
C HIS A 328 -17.67 0.30 -14.42
N SER A 329 -16.43 0.56 -14.84
CA SER A 329 -15.31 -0.36 -14.63
C SER A 329 -14.02 0.43 -14.76
N SER A 330 -13.08 0.26 -13.81
CA SER A 330 -11.80 0.96 -13.86
C SER A 330 -10.82 0.32 -14.84
N LEU A 331 -11.11 -0.91 -15.30
CA LEU A 331 -10.35 -1.62 -16.31
C LEU A 331 -11.22 -1.99 -17.52
N ALA A 332 -10.59 -2.21 -18.67
CA ALA A 332 -11.23 -2.75 -19.87
C ALA A 332 -10.26 -3.62 -20.67
N PHE A 333 -10.81 -4.54 -21.46
CA PHE A 333 -10.06 -5.17 -22.53
C PHE A 333 -9.88 -4.19 -23.69
N GLN A 334 -8.64 -4.10 -24.19
CA GLN A 334 -8.30 -3.49 -25.47
C GLN A 334 -7.97 -4.61 -26.44
N VAL A 335 -8.84 -4.79 -27.44
CA VAL A 335 -8.71 -5.72 -28.57
C VAL A 335 -8.24 -4.94 -29.79
#